data_AF-A0A958SXW8-F1
#
_entry.id   AF-A0A958SXW8-F1
#
_cell.length_a   1.000
_cell.length_b   1.000
_cell.length_c   1.000
_cell.angle_alpha   90.00
_cell.angle_beta   90.00
_cell.angle_gamma   90.00
#
_symmetry.space_group_name_H-M   'P 1'
#
loop_
_entity.id
_entity.type
_entity.pdbx_description
1 polymer ?
#
loop_
_entity_poly.entity_id
_entity_poly.type
_entity_poly.pdbx_seq_one_letter_code
_entity_poly.pdbx_strand_id
1 'polypeptide(L)'
;MRITVLILVLFLLNCEDKQSSKKSNRSASDSTATEIGRKQDTVETPDEPFKLTDQNAIPFLAKYGKENKENKVRITTDFGIIDVELFSETKYHRA
;
A
#
# COMPACT_ATOMS: atom_id res chain seq x y z
N MET A 1 -40.84 14.82 -25.67
CA MET A 1 -40.79 14.23 -24.32
C MET A 1 -40.99 12.72 -24.25
N ARG A 2 -41.50 12.02 -25.29
CA ARG A 2 -41.61 10.54 -25.29
C ARG A 2 -40.28 9.83 -25.62
N ILE A 3 -39.51 10.39 -26.56
CA ILE A 3 -38.21 9.83 -26.99
C ILE A 3 -37.11 10.01 -25.93
N THR A 4 -37.16 11.11 -25.18
CA THR A 4 -36.20 11.40 -24.10
C THR A 4 -36.30 10.41 -22.94
N VAL A 5 -37.51 9.91 -22.65
CA VAL A 5 -37.74 8.87 -21.64
C VAL A 5 -37.18 7.52 -22.12
N LEU A 6 -37.31 7.22 -23.41
CA LEU A 6 -36.87 5.96 -23.99
C LEU A 6 -35.33 5.84 -24.03
N ILE A 7 -34.63 6.96 -24.25
CA ILE A 7 -33.16 7.04 -24.18
C ILE A 7 -32.67 6.86 -22.73
N LEU A 8 -33.37 7.41 -21.74
CA LEU A 8 -33.01 7.29 -20.32
C LEU A 8 -33.08 5.83 -19.82
N VAL A 9 -34.04 5.05 -20.31
CA VAL A 9 -34.21 3.63 -19.93
C VAL A 9 -33.06 2.76 -20.45
N LEU A 10 -32.49 3.08 -21.62
CA LEU A 10 -31.36 2.33 -22.19
C LEU A 10 -30.07 2.51 -21.38
N PHE A 11 -29.90 3.64 -20.69
CA PHE A 11 -28.74 3.88 -19.83
C PHE A 11 -28.78 3.09 -18.50
N LEU A 12 -29.97 2.71 -18.02
CA LEU A 12 -30.13 2.01 -16.74
C LEU A 12 -29.93 0.49 -16.82
N LEU A 13 -29.81 -0.09 -18.03
CA LEU A 13 -29.60 -1.53 -18.24
C LEU A 13 -28.12 -1.95 -18.26
N ASN A 14 -27.16 -1.01 -18.13
CA ASN A 14 -25.71 -1.28 -18.18
C ASN A 14 -25.07 -1.49 -16.79
N CYS A 15 -25.85 -1.82 -15.76
CA CYS A 15 -25.32 -2.11 -14.43
C CYS A 15 -24.97 -3.60 -14.32
N GLU A 16 -23.74 -3.98 -14.67
CA GLU A 16 -23.20 -5.33 -14.47
C GLU A 16 -22.38 -5.38 -13.18
N ASP A 17 -22.91 -6.08 -12.17
CA ASP A 17 -22.28 -6.31 -10.87
C ASP A 17 -21.20 -7.40 -10.99
N LYS A 18 -19.92 -7.03 -10.96
CA LYS A 18 -18.79 -7.98 -10.92
C LYS A 18 -18.36 -8.24 -9.49
N GLN A 19 -19.00 -9.20 -8.84
CA GLN A 19 -18.47 -9.85 -7.64
C GLN A 19 -17.31 -10.77 -8.03
N SER A 20 -16.07 -10.39 -7.70
CA SER A 20 -14.91 -11.30 -7.75
C SER A 20 -14.39 -11.57 -6.34
N SER A 21 -14.87 -12.66 -5.75
CA SER A 21 -14.28 -13.28 -4.56
C SER A 21 -13.20 -14.29 -5.00
N LYS A 22 -11.96 -14.15 -4.50
CA LYS A 22 -11.17 -15.31 -4.08
C LYS A 22 -9.98 -14.93 -3.20
N LYS A 23 -10.15 -15.29 -1.93
CA LYS A 23 -9.12 -15.52 -0.91
C LYS A 23 -8.21 -16.67 -1.34
N SER A 24 -6.90 -16.52 -1.19
CA SER A 24 -5.95 -17.63 -1.19
C SER A 24 -5.00 -17.51 0.00
N ASN A 25 -5.05 -18.51 0.87
CA ASN A 25 -4.22 -18.71 2.06
C ASN A 25 -3.06 -19.69 1.73
N ARG A 26 -2.04 -19.68 2.60
CA ARG A 26 -0.95 -20.69 2.85
C ARG A 26 0.36 -20.38 2.11
N SER A 27 1.56 -20.59 2.67
CA SER A 27 1.97 -21.45 3.79
C SER A 27 3.23 -20.91 4.48
N ALA A 28 3.34 -21.22 5.78
CA ALA A 28 4.57 -21.18 6.56
C ALA A 28 5.64 -22.14 5.99
N SER A 29 6.92 -21.78 6.18
CA SER A 29 8.02 -22.74 6.28
C SER A 29 9.01 -22.26 7.32
N ASP A 30 9.08 -23.05 8.39
CA ASP A 30 10.05 -23.04 9.47
C ASP A 30 11.39 -23.59 8.98
N SER A 31 12.53 -23.06 9.46
CA SER A 31 13.84 -23.72 9.44
C SER A 31 14.88 -22.91 10.23
N THR A 32 15.01 -23.30 11.49
CA THR A 32 16.26 -23.67 12.19
C THR A 32 17.44 -22.70 12.23
N ALA A 33 17.75 -22.28 13.46
CA ALA A 33 18.94 -21.58 13.89
C ALA A 33 20.26 -22.33 13.61
N THR A 34 21.32 -21.59 13.30
CA THR A 34 22.71 -21.96 13.65
C THR A 34 23.52 -20.67 13.79
N GLU A 35 23.94 -20.36 15.03
CA GLU A 35 25.01 -19.40 15.31
C GLU A 35 26.35 -19.96 14.84
N ILE A 36 27.13 -19.20 14.07
CA ILE A 36 28.60 -19.21 14.17
C ILE A 36 29.12 -17.81 13.91
N GLY A 37 29.66 -17.18 14.96
CA GLY A 37 30.33 -15.90 14.88
C GLY A 37 31.62 -15.93 14.05
N ARG A 38 31.81 -14.93 13.20
CA ARG A 38 33.11 -14.56 12.65
C ARG A 38 33.11 -13.06 12.38
N LYS A 39 33.82 -12.30 13.23
CA LYS A 39 34.22 -10.92 12.93
C LYS A 39 35.06 -10.96 11.66
N GLN A 40 34.64 -10.26 10.60
CA GLN A 40 35.49 -9.94 9.46
C GLN A 40 35.09 -8.58 8.90
N ASP A 41 36.03 -7.64 9.05
CA ASP A 41 36.39 -6.53 8.17
C ASP A 41 35.25 -5.78 7.47
N THR A 42 35.05 -4.54 7.92
CA THR A 42 34.24 -3.53 7.26
C THR A 42 34.89 -3.17 5.92
N VAL A 43 34.58 -3.97 4.90
CA VAL A 43 34.60 -3.53 3.52
C VAL A 43 33.45 -2.53 3.42
N GLU A 44 33.76 -1.25 3.20
CA GLU A 44 32.75 -0.27 2.83
C GLU A 44 32.22 -0.66 1.44
N THR A 45 31.19 -1.48 1.46
CA THR A 45 30.34 -1.75 0.31
C THR A 45 29.69 -0.43 -0.11
N PRO A 46 29.58 -0.12 -1.41
CA PRO A 46 28.81 1.03 -1.87
C PRO A 46 27.45 1.02 -1.19
N ASP A 47 27.06 2.14 -0.58
CA ASP A 47 25.80 2.27 0.16
C ASP A 47 24.66 1.76 -0.73
N GLU A 48 24.19 0.55 -0.43
CA GLU A 48 23.08 -0.03 -1.15
C GLU A 48 21.86 0.87 -0.90
N PRO A 49 21.07 1.23 -1.92
CA PRO A 49 19.91 2.07 -1.71
C PRO A 49 19.00 1.44 -0.66
N PHE A 50 18.46 2.26 0.24
CA PHE A 50 17.53 1.78 1.27
C PHE A 50 16.34 1.09 0.59
N LYS A 51 16.19 -0.21 0.86
CA LYS A 51 15.09 -1.04 0.37
C LYS A 51 14.17 -1.36 1.53
N LEU A 52 12.88 -1.11 1.33
CA LEU A 52 11.87 -1.60 2.26
C LEU A 52 11.73 -3.11 2.08
N THR A 53 11.83 -3.85 3.17
CA THR A 53 11.67 -5.30 3.25
C THR A 53 10.66 -5.64 4.35
N ASP A 54 10.12 -6.85 4.33
CA ASP A 54 9.16 -7.30 5.36
C ASP A 54 9.73 -7.19 6.78
N GLN A 55 11.05 -7.33 6.93
CA GLN A 55 11.74 -7.23 8.21
C GLN A 55 11.88 -5.78 8.71
N ASN A 56 12.01 -4.80 7.80
CA ASN A 56 12.23 -3.40 8.17
C ASN A 56 11.00 -2.48 7.99
N ALA A 57 9.91 -2.98 7.39
CA ALA A 57 8.72 -2.20 7.09
C ALA A 57 8.06 -1.61 8.34
N ILE A 58 7.81 -2.44 9.35
CA ILE A 58 7.15 -2.01 10.60
C ILE A 58 7.96 -0.93 11.34
N PRO A 59 9.26 -1.13 11.66
CA PRO A 59 10.03 -0.09 12.37
C PRO A 59 10.19 1.19 11.54
N PHE A 60 10.31 1.07 10.21
CA PHE A 60 10.35 2.23 9.31
C PHE A 60 9.05 3.04 9.37
N LEU A 61 7.90 2.41 9.13
CA LEU A 61 6.59 3.07 9.13
C LEU A 61 6.23 3.64 10.52
N ALA A 62 6.63 2.94 11.59
CA ALA A 62 6.44 3.43 12.96
C ALA A 62 7.17 4.76 13.20
N LYS A 63 8.42 4.87 12.73
CA LYS A 63 9.24 6.08 12.83
C LYS A 63 8.69 7.18 11.93
N TYR A 64 8.39 6.85 10.67
CA TYR A 64 7.87 7.80 9.69
C TYR A 64 6.57 8.45 10.18
N GLY A 65 5.60 7.66 10.66
CA GLY A 65 4.36 8.20 11.23
C GLY A 65 4.52 8.91 12.58
N LYS A 66 5.69 8.78 13.24
CA LYS A 66 6.03 9.58 14.43
C LYS A 66 6.54 10.96 14.04
N GLU A 67 7.33 11.05 12.97
CA GLU A 67 7.95 12.28 12.49
C GLU A 67 6.99 13.12 11.64
N ASN A 68 6.13 12.47 10.85
CA ASN A 68 5.15 13.11 9.96
C ASN A 68 3.74 13.02 10.57
N LYS A 69 3.13 14.16 10.85
CA LYS A 69 1.84 14.31 11.56
C LYS A 69 0.69 14.76 10.66
N GLU A 70 1.01 15.03 9.41
CA GLU A 70 0.09 15.47 8.39
C GLU A 70 -0.95 14.38 8.13
N ASN A 71 -2.20 14.81 7.96
CA ASN A 71 -3.33 13.92 7.68
C ASN A 71 -3.94 14.17 6.30
N LYS A 72 -3.31 15.02 5.48
CA LYS A 72 -3.76 15.34 4.14
C LYS A 72 -2.57 15.30 3.19
N VAL A 73 -2.73 14.62 2.06
CA VAL A 73 -1.72 14.50 1.01
C VAL A 73 -2.35 14.90 -0.32
N ARG A 74 -1.60 15.65 -1.12
CA ARG A 74 -1.99 16.00 -2.49
C ARG A 74 -1.11 15.27 -3.49
N ILE A 75 -1.73 14.46 -4.34
CA ILE A 75 -1.07 13.76 -5.43
C ILE A 75 -1.36 14.55 -6.71
N THR A 76 -0.31 15.05 -7.35
CA THR A 76 -0.41 15.74 -8.65
C THR A 76 0.02 14.79 -9.73
N THR A 77 -0.85 14.58 -10.72
CA THR A 77 -0.60 13.73 -11.88
C THR A 77 -0.92 14.49 -13.16
N ASP A 78 -0.49 13.96 -14.31
CA ASP A 78 -0.82 14.54 -15.62
C ASP A 78 -2.34 14.55 -15.90
N PHE A 79 -3.11 13.73 -15.18
CA PHE A 79 -4.58 13.64 -15.29
C PHE A 79 -5.32 14.49 -14.25
N GLY A 80 -4.61 15.18 -13.34
CA GLY A 80 -5.20 16.06 -12.35
C GLY A 80 -4.68 15.84 -10.93
N ILE A 81 -5.39 16.48 -9.99
CA ILE A 81 -5.05 16.55 -8.57
C ILE A 81 -5.96 15.63 -7.77
N ILE A 82 -5.37 14.81 -6.90
CA ILE A 82 -6.08 13.94 -5.96
C ILE A 82 -5.71 14.37 -4.54
N ASP A 83 -6.70 14.77 -3.75
CA ASP A 83 -6.53 15.07 -2.34
C ASP A 83 -6.98 13.85 -1.50
N VAL A 84 -6.09 13.36 -0.64
CA VAL A 84 -6.31 12.18 0.20
C VAL A 84 -6.29 12.58 1.67
N GLU A 85 -7.32 12.20 2.43
CA GLU A 85 -7.35 12.31 3.89
C GLU A 85 -6.91 10.98 4.54
N LEU A 86 -5.98 11.06 5.48
CA LEU A 86 -5.39 9.92 6.16
C LEU A 86 -5.91 9.81 7.60
N PHE A 87 -6.55 8.68 7.92
CA PHE A 87 -7.16 8.46 9.24
C PHE A 87 -6.14 8.01 10.30
N SER A 88 -6.36 8.42 11.56
CA SER A 88 -5.50 8.09 12.70
C SER A 88 -5.52 6.62 13.10
N GLU A 89 -6.64 5.94 12.84
CA GLU A 89 -6.94 4.58 13.33
C GLU A 89 -5.95 3.54 12.80
N THR A 90 -5.43 3.74 11.59
CA THR A 90 -4.53 2.78 10.91
C THR A 90 -3.09 3.28 10.95
N LYS A 91 -2.46 3.26 12.14
CA LYS A 91 -1.13 3.84 12.40
C LYS A 91 -0.05 3.56 11.33
N TYR A 92 0.03 2.32 10.83
CA TYR A 92 1.05 1.94 9.85
C TYR A 92 0.63 2.20 8.39
N HIS A 93 -0.67 2.22 8.08
CA HIS A 93 -1.14 2.56 6.72
C HIS A 93 -1.20 4.06 6.49
N ARG A 94 -1.28 4.85 7.57
CA ARG A 94 -1.21 6.31 7.53
C ARG A 94 0.21 6.82 7.27
N ALA A 95 1.21 6.11 7.78
CA ALA A 95 2.62 6.43 7.59
C ALA A 95 3.01 6.15 6.14
#